data_AF-A0A523N8U6-F1
#
_entry.id   AF-A0A523N8U6-F1
#
_cell.length_a   1.000
_cell.length_b   1.000
_cell.length_c   1.000
_cell.angle_alpha   90.00
_cell.angle_beta   90.00
_cell.angle_gamma   90.00
#
_symmetry.space_group_name_H-M   'P 1'
#
loop_
_entity.id
_entity.type
_entity.pdbx_description
1 polymer ?
#
loop_
_entity_poly.entity_id
_entity_poly.type
_entity_poly.pdbx_seq_one_letter_code
_entity_poly.pdbx_strand_id
1 'polypeptide(L)'
;MKILLQFAGARLILGGGLLAAVAVAGCSDDPVAVDPVTSVQKTGSTDNQQVAAGTVVPFSPEVALTTASGAKAVGATVTFTVEGGGGTVDGGVAVTDIRGLARVREWTLGQLAGPNSLKATANGLEVTFTADGIAGPAAAVFSSAGEEQTAQVNTEVAIPPAVRVVDQFGNGVGGELVQWQVVSGGGLVLGSGSTDSRANGLAQVLGWQLGPTPGQNILEAAAPGFPVVQFTATAVP
;
A
#
# COMPACT_ATOMS: atom_id res chain seq x y z
N MET A 1 86.26 16.93 9.88
CA MET A 1 87.08 16.96 11.11
C MET A 1 86.77 18.26 11.83
N LYS A 2 86.38 18.14 13.12
CA LYS A 2 86.48 19.11 14.23
C LYS A 2 87.05 20.51 13.88
N ILE A 3 86.34 21.63 14.08
CA ILE A 3 85.84 22.29 15.31
C ILE A 3 86.64 23.58 15.56
N LEU A 4 85.89 24.68 15.77
CA LEU A 4 86.16 25.80 16.70
C LEU A 4 87.27 26.82 16.36
N LEU A 5 87.21 28.10 16.74
CA LEU A 5 86.33 28.94 17.57
C LEU A 5 86.74 30.42 17.33
N GLN A 6 86.04 31.36 17.99
CA GLN A 6 86.45 32.71 18.46
C GLN A 6 85.77 33.87 17.72
N PHE A 7 85.30 34.95 18.36
CA PHE A 7 85.11 35.32 19.78
C PHE A 7 84.04 36.42 19.87
N ALA A 8 83.52 36.60 21.08
CA ALA A 8 82.48 37.54 21.49
C ALA A 8 82.92 39.02 21.51
N GLY A 9 81.93 39.94 21.53
CA GLY A 9 82.16 41.35 21.91
C GLY A 9 80.94 42.25 21.70
N ALA A 10 79.99 42.20 22.65
CA ALA A 10 78.76 42.99 22.67
C ALA A 10 78.98 44.47 23.08
N ARG A 11 78.10 45.39 22.62
CA ARG A 11 77.58 46.51 23.44
C ARG A 11 76.16 46.93 23.00
N LEU A 12 75.40 47.32 24.02
CA LEU A 12 73.96 47.51 24.15
C LEU A 12 73.50 48.87 23.59
N ILE A 13 72.45 48.92 22.75
CA ILE A 13 71.61 50.11 22.53
C ILE A 13 70.15 49.63 22.43
N LEU A 14 69.28 50.16 23.30
CA LEU A 14 67.82 49.95 23.26
C LEU A 14 67.21 50.70 22.06
N GLY A 15 66.44 50.00 21.23
CA GLY A 15 65.58 50.59 20.20
C GLY A 15 64.61 49.55 19.67
N GLY A 16 63.33 49.63 20.06
CA GLY A 16 62.28 48.73 19.59
C GLY A 16 61.98 48.91 18.10
N GLY A 17 61.74 47.81 17.39
CA GLY A 17 61.45 47.85 15.96
C GLY A 17 61.17 46.47 15.35
N LEU A 18 59.99 45.95 15.68
CA LEU A 18 59.11 45.10 14.86
C LEU A 18 59.72 43.97 13.99
N LEU A 19 59.61 42.73 14.48
CA LEU A 19 59.67 41.50 13.68
C LEU A 19 58.51 41.48 12.66
N ALA A 20 58.80 41.47 11.37
CA ALA A 20 57.82 41.09 10.36
C ALA A 20 57.86 39.56 10.20
N ALA A 21 56.90 38.88 10.82
CA ALA A 21 56.68 37.45 10.64
C ALA A 21 56.05 37.21 9.25
N VAL A 22 56.68 36.35 8.45
CA VAL A 22 56.08 35.80 7.23
C VAL A 22 54.98 34.82 7.66
N ALA A 23 53.72 35.23 7.49
CA ALA A 23 52.57 34.37 7.73
C ALA A 23 52.48 33.34 6.59
N VAL A 24 52.76 32.08 6.89
CA VAL A 24 52.36 30.95 6.06
C VAL A 24 50.84 30.87 6.17
N ALA A 25 50.12 31.13 5.07
CA ALA A 25 48.68 30.92 5.00
C ALA A 25 48.41 29.42 5.15
N GLY A 26 48.03 29.00 6.36
CA GLY A 26 47.43 27.70 6.58
C GLY A 26 46.10 27.67 5.84
N CYS A 27 45.91 26.69 4.96
CA CYS A 27 44.59 26.36 4.43
C CYS A 27 43.78 25.85 5.63
N SER A 28 42.80 26.62 6.11
CA SER A 28 41.86 26.12 7.10
C SER A 28 40.95 25.13 6.41
N ASP A 29 41.09 23.85 6.73
CA ASP A 29 40.06 22.84 6.47
C ASP A 29 38.91 23.09 7.47
N ASP A 30 38.24 24.23 7.35
CA ASP A 30 36.97 24.45 8.03
C ASP A 30 35.99 23.41 7.46
N PRO A 31 35.37 22.56 8.30
CA PRO A 31 34.37 21.64 7.81
C PRO A 31 33.26 22.46 7.15
N VAL A 32 33.07 22.24 5.85
CA VAL A 32 31.99 22.87 5.09
C VAL A 32 30.68 22.50 5.81
N ALA A 33 30.06 23.48 6.47
CA ALA A 33 28.79 23.28 7.14
C ALA A 33 27.77 22.86 6.08
N VAL A 34 27.29 21.62 6.17
CA VAL A 34 26.28 21.09 5.25
C VAL A 34 24.98 21.85 5.53
N ASP A 35 24.44 22.53 4.52
CA ASP A 35 23.17 23.25 4.66
C ASP A 35 22.05 22.24 4.99
N PRO A 36 21.46 22.30 6.20
CA PRO A 36 20.60 21.23 6.69
C PRO A 36 19.28 21.17 5.91
N VAL A 37 18.76 19.96 5.73
CA VAL A 37 17.41 19.74 5.19
C VAL A 37 16.38 20.28 6.19
N THR A 38 15.50 21.15 5.72
CA THR A 38 14.45 21.80 6.52
C THR A 38 13.03 21.53 6.02
N SER A 39 12.87 20.99 4.81
CA SER A 39 11.57 20.55 4.33
C SER A 39 11.64 19.20 3.63
N VAL A 40 10.58 18.41 3.81
CA VAL A 40 10.25 17.21 3.04
C VAL A 40 8.82 17.39 2.60
N GLN A 41 8.57 17.37 1.29
CA GLN A 41 7.23 17.54 0.74
C GLN A 41 6.98 16.44 -0.30
N LYS A 42 5.77 15.88 -0.30
CA LYS A 42 5.35 14.96 -1.36
C LYS A 42 5.31 15.70 -2.70
N THR A 43 5.69 15.04 -3.78
CA THR A 43 5.54 15.56 -5.14
C THR A 43 4.65 14.64 -5.97
N GLY A 44 3.87 15.23 -6.89
CA GLY A 44 2.95 14.49 -7.74
C GLY A 44 1.65 14.06 -7.06
N SER A 45 0.83 13.29 -7.78
CA SER A 45 -0.47 12.78 -7.32
C SER A 45 -0.31 11.33 -6.83
N THR A 46 0.54 11.13 -5.83
CA THR A 46 0.94 9.81 -5.33
C THR A 46 0.12 9.32 -4.14
N ASP A 47 -0.81 10.13 -3.63
CA ASP A 47 -1.70 9.78 -2.52
C ASP A 47 -3.04 9.24 -3.01
N ASN A 48 -3.68 8.43 -2.15
CA ASN A 48 -5.02 7.87 -2.33
C ASN A 48 -5.19 7.12 -3.66
N GLN A 49 -4.11 6.48 -4.10
CA GLN A 49 -4.14 5.61 -5.28
C GLN A 49 -4.97 4.37 -4.97
N GLN A 50 -5.87 3.98 -5.87
CA GLN A 50 -6.65 2.76 -5.75
C GLN A 50 -6.14 1.73 -6.76
N VAL A 51 -5.63 0.61 -6.27
CA VAL A 51 -5.07 -0.46 -7.11
C VAL A 51 -5.44 -1.81 -6.53
N ALA A 52 -5.42 -2.87 -7.35
CA ALA A 52 -5.68 -4.21 -6.85
C ALA A 52 -4.68 -4.59 -5.74
N ALA A 53 -5.18 -5.22 -4.67
CA ALA A 53 -4.35 -5.70 -3.57
C ALA A 53 -3.24 -6.61 -4.10
N GLY A 54 -2.04 -6.49 -3.52
CA GLY A 54 -0.85 -7.23 -3.96
C GLY A 54 -0.19 -6.72 -5.24
N THR A 55 -0.60 -5.57 -5.78
CA THR A 55 0.00 -4.97 -6.97
C THR A 55 0.79 -3.69 -6.68
N VAL A 56 1.65 -3.31 -7.63
CA VAL A 56 2.46 -2.09 -7.57
C VAL A 56 1.56 -0.86 -7.82
N VAL A 57 1.75 0.20 -7.03
CA VAL A 57 1.09 1.48 -7.29
C VAL A 57 1.59 2.10 -8.60
N PRO A 58 0.71 2.66 -9.45
CA PRO A 58 1.11 3.18 -10.77
C PRO A 58 1.98 4.43 -10.67
N PHE A 59 1.85 5.22 -9.60
CA PHE A 59 2.67 6.40 -9.35
C PHE A 59 3.55 6.17 -8.12
N SER A 60 4.84 5.92 -8.35
CA SER A 60 5.81 5.70 -7.27
C SER A 60 5.92 6.94 -6.37
N PRO A 61 5.83 6.78 -5.03
CA PRO A 61 6.04 7.87 -4.07
C PRO A 61 7.35 8.62 -4.28
N GLU A 62 7.26 9.95 -4.34
CA GLU A 62 8.38 10.87 -4.53
C GLU A 62 8.26 12.06 -3.57
N VAL A 63 9.40 12.49 -3.04
CA VAL A 63 9.51 13.70 -2.20
C VAL A 63 10.50 14.70 -2.79
N ALA A 64 10.20 15.98 -2.58
CA ALA A 64 11.13 17.09 -2.77
C ALA A 64 11.66 17.57 -1.41
N LEU A 65 12.96 17.77 -1.33
CA LEU A 65 13.63 18.31 -0.15
C LEU A 65 14.23 19.70 -0.45
N THR A 66 14.09 20.61 0.51
CA THR A 66 14.79 21.90 0.51
C THR A 66 15.61 22.09 1.76
N THR A 67 16.64 22.91 1.65
CA THR A 67 17.55 23.26 2.76
C THR A 67 17.17 24.57 3.44
N ALA A 68 17.86 24.94 4.52
CA ALA A 68 17.61 26.16 5.27
C ALA A 68 17.83 27.44 4.44
N SER A 69 18.74 27.42 3.46
CA SER A 69 18.94 28.53 2.52
C SER A 69 17.83 28.67 1.47
N GLY A 70 16.90 27.71 1.40
CA GLY A 70 15.87 27.64 0.35
C GLY A 70 16.34 26.93 -0.93
N ALA A 71 17.57 26.42 -0.96
CA ALA A 71 18.08 25.62 -2.07
C ALA A 71 17.45 24.22 -2.12
N LYS A 72 17.62 23.53 -3.25
CA LYS A 72 17.31 22.10 -3.36
C LYS A 72 18.33 21.29 -2.56
N ALA A 73 17.87 20.41 -1.70
CA ALA A 73 18.76 19.53 -0.96
C ALA A 73 19.22 18.39 -1.87
N VAL A 74 20.37 18.53 -2.52
CA VAL A 74 20.96 17.52 -3.42
C VAL A 74 21.83 16.56 -2.60
N GLY A 75 21.76 15.25 -2.88
CA GLY A 75 22.58 14.26 -2.18
C GLY A 75 22.08 13.88 -0.77
N ALA A 76 20.88 14.33 -0.39
CA ALA A 76 20.26 13.99 0.89
C ALA A 76 19.64 12.59 0.85
N THR A 77 19.83 11.81 1.92
CA THR A 77 19.25 10.46 2.05
C THR A 77 17.81 10.53 2.56
N VAL A 78 16.90 9.83 1.88
CA VAL A 78 15.50 9.63 2.27
C VAL A 78 15.27 8.14 2.48
N THR A 79 14.66 7.79 3.62
CA THR A 79 14.23 6.41 3.91
C THR A 79 12.72 6.31 3.78
N PHE A 80 12.26 5.33 3.01
CA PHE A 80 10.87 4.97 2.79
C PHE A 80 10.58 3.63 3.48
N THR A 81 9.59 3.62 4.38
CA THR A 81 9.23 2.45 5.17
C THR A 81 7.73 2.21 5.08
N VAL A 82 7.33 0.96 4.83
CA VAL A 82 5.91 0.56 4.87
C VAL A 82 5.45 0.61 6.33
N GLU A 83 4.42 1.40 6.62
CA GLU A 83 3.84 1.53 7.96
C GLU A 83 2.52 0.78 8.12
N GLY A 84 1.79 0.55 7.01
CA GLY A 84 0.46 -0.05 7.04
C GLY A 84 0.17 -0.88 5.79
N GLY A 85 -0.77 -1.81 5.93
CA GLY A 85 -1.26 -2.68 4.84
C GLY A 85 -0.41 -3.93 4.55
N GLY A 86 0.85 -3.97 5.00
CA GLY A 86 1.69 -5.18 4.90
C GLY A 86 2.31 -5.44 3.52
N GLY A 87 2.41 -4.39 2.69
CA GLY A 87 3.08 -4.43 1.39
C GLY A 87 4.61 -4.39 1.47
N THR A 88 5.25 -4.13 0.33
CA THR A 88 6.72 -4.06 0.20
C THR A 88 7.17 -2.84 -0.59
N VAL A 89 8.39 -2.37 -0.33
CA VAL A 89 9.01 -1.24 -1.05
C VAL A 89 10.36 -1.67 -1.62
N ASP A 90 10.56 -1.46 -2.93
CA ASP A 90 11.88 -1.53 -3.56
C ASP A 90 12.48 -0.13 -3.69
N GLY A 91 13.77 -0.02 -3.39
CA GLY A 91 14.44 1.28 -3.27
C GLY A 91 13.99 2.07 -2.04
N GLY A 92 13.72 1.37 -0.93
CA GLY A 92 13.34 1.98 0.36
C GLY A 92 14.36 2.96 0.94
N VAL A 93 15.56 3.07 0.36
CA VAL A 93 16.51 4.16 0.63
C VAL A 93 16.88 4.80 -0.69
N ALA A 94 16.67 6.11 -0.82
CA ALA A 94 16.97 6.89 -2.01
C ALA A 94 17.77 8.14 -1.65
N VAL A 95 18.53 8.65 -2.62
CA VAL A 95 19.30 9.89 -2.50
C VAL A 95 18.71 10.93 -3.44
N THR A 96 18.56 12.17 -2.98
CA THR A 96 17.97 13.23 -3.81
C THR A 96 18.86 13.61 -5.00
N ASP A 97 18.23 13.77 -6.16
CA ASP A 97 18.89 14.18 -7.41
C ASP A 97 19.21 15.69 -7.44
N ILE A 98 19.72 16.18 -8.56
CA ILE A 98 20.05 17.61 -8.77
C ILE A 98 18.84 18.55 -8.63
N ARG A 99 17.62 18.02 -8.71
CA ARG A 99 16.37 18.78 -8.51
C ARG A 99 15.89 18.71 -7.06
N GLY A 100 16.60 17.99 -6.19
CA GLY A 100 16.22 17.74 -4.80
C GLY A 100 15.13 16.68 -4.65
N LEU A 101 14.96 15.79 -5.64
CA LEU A 101 13.90 14.78 -5.65
C LEU A 101 14.44 13.40 -5.30
N ALA A 102 13.74 12.67 -4.44
CA ALA A 102 14.00 11.27 -4.13
C ALA A 102 12.71 10.46 -4.26
N ARG A 103 12.79 9.29 -4.92
CA ARG A 103 11.64 8.40 -5.14
C ARG A 103 12.00 6.95 -4.89
N VAL A 104 11.01 6.17 -4.48
CA VAL A 104 11.12 4.70 -4.49
C VAL A 104 11.08 4.19 -5.93
N ARG A 105 11.61 2.98 -6.16
CA ARG A 105 11.45 2.32 -7.46
C ARG A 105 10.03 1.83 -7.59
N GLU A 106 9.62 0.99 -6.64
CA GLU A 106 8.30 0.38 -6.60
C GLU A 106 7.76 0.35 -5.17
N TRP A 107 6.45 0.58 -5.04
CA TRP A 107 5.71 0.30 -3.82
C TRP A 107 4.57 -0.65 -4.15
N THR A 108 4.64 -1.87 -3.62
CA THR A 108 3.62 -2.91 -3.77
C THR A 108 2.71 -2.90 -2.55
N LEU A 109 1.40 -2.85 -2.76
CA LEU A 109 0.42 -2.90 -1.66
C LEU A 109 0.33 -4.32 -1.07
N GLY A 110 -0.16 -4.41 0.17
CA GLY A 110 -0.47 -5.70 0.78
C GLY A 110 -1.55 -6.47 0.04
N GLN A 111 -1.65 -7.78 0.32
CA GLN A 111 -2.59 -8.69 -0.32
C GLN A 111 -4.03 -8.55 0.19
N LEU A 112 -4.24 -7.91 1.33
CA LEU A 112 -5.57 -7.63 1.86
C LEU A 112 -6.09 -6.30 1.31
N ALA A 113 -7.33 -6.31 0.82
CA ALA A 113 -8.02 -5.08 0.43
C ALA A 113 -8.17 -4.16 1.66
N GLY A 114 -7.89 -2.88 1.48
CA GLY A 114 -7.92 -1.87 2.52
C GLY A 114 -6.75 -0.86 2.46
N PRO A 115 -6.62 -0.01 3.50
CA PRO A 115 -5.67 1.08 3.50
C PRO A 115 -4.22 0.58 3.65
N ASN A 116 -3.32 1.24 2.91
CA ASN A 116 -1.88 1.04 2.92
C ASN A 116 -1.18 2.39 3.15
N SER A 117 -0.06 2.39 3.85
CA SER A 117 0.73 3.59 4.10
C SER A 117 2.23 3.36 3.98
N LEU A 118 2.92 4.35 3.41
CA LEU A 118 4.37 4.38 3.24
C LEU A 118 4.90 5.70 3.78
N LYS A 119 5.80 5.67 4.75
CA LYS A 119 6.41 6.87 5.32
C LYS A 119 7.76 7.16 4.69
N ALA A 120 7.96 8.41 4.27
CA ALA A 120 9.26 8.94 3.91
C ALA A 120 9.83 9.78 5.05
N THR A 121 11.09 9.54 5.42
CA THR A 121 11.79 10.28 6.47
C THR A 121 13.15 10.77 5.98
N ALA A 122 13.47 12.03 6.27
CA ALA A 122 14.78 12.62 6.03
C ALA A 122 15.09 13.67 7.10
N ASN A 123 16.28 13.59 7.73
CA ASN A 123 16.70 14.51 8.78
C ASN A 123 15.66 14.73 9.91
N GLY A 124 14.94 13.66 10.30
CA GLY A 124 13.88 13.72 11.32
C GLY A 124 12.56 14.35 10.87
N LEU A 125 12.47 14.83 9.63
CA LEU A 125 11.22 15.27 8.99
C LEU A 125 10.54 14.09 8.31
N GLU A 126 9.21 14.06 8.32
CA GLU A 126 8.44 12.95 7.77
C GLU A 126 7.20 13.40 6.99
N VAL A 127 6.85 12.58 5.98
CA VAL A 127 5.57 12.63 5.26
C VAL A 127 5.10 11.20 5.00
N THR A 128 3.79 10.95 5.05
CA THR A 128 3.22 9.59 4.86
C THR A 128 2.32 9.54 3.65
N PHE A 129 2.69 8.72 2.66
CA PHE A 129 1.88 8.41 1.49
C PHE A 129 0.78 7.40 1.83
N THR A 130 -0.39 7.54 1.19
CA THR A 130 -1.53 6.63 1.35
C THR A 130 -1.93 6.00 0.02
N ALA A 131 -2.39 4.76 0.06
CA ALA A 131 -3.03 4.08 -1.06
C ALA A 131 -4.04 3.07 -0.53
N ASP A 132 -5.05 2.72 -1.33
CA ASP A 132 -6.06 1.74 -0.98
C ASP A 132 -5.96 0.54 -1.93
N GLY A 133 -5.74 -0.63 -1.33
CA GLY A 133 -5.88 -1.91 -2.02
C GLY A 133 -7.36 -2.22 -2.21
N ILE A 134 -7.81 -2.37 -3.45
CA ILE A 134 -9.14 -2.91 -3.75
C ILE A 134 -9.02 -4.40 -4.07
N ALA A 135 -10.13 -5.14 -4.01
CA ALA A 135 -10.11 -6.54 -4.42
C ALA A 135 -9.66 -6.65 -5.89
N GLY A 136 -8.86 -7.67 -6.18
CA GLY A 136 -8.49 -8.00 -7.56
C GLY A 136 -9.65 -8.61 -8.33
N PRO A 137 -9.41 -9.08 -9.57
CA PRO A 137 -10.40 -9.84 -10.33
C PRO A 137 -10.90 -11.06 -9.54
N ALA A 138 -12.18 -11.37 -9.68
CA ALA A 138 -12.76 -12.57 -9.09
C ALA A 138 -12.00 -13.83 -9.55
N ALA A 139 -11.72 -14.71 -8.60
CA ALA A 139 -10.97 -15.94 -8.81
C ALA A 139 -11.73 -17.18 -8.31
N ALA A 140 -12.67 -17.01 -7.37
CA ALA A 140 -13.49 -18.11 -6.87
C ALA A 140 -14.88 -17.64 -6.42
N VAL A 141 -15.85 -18.56 -6.55
CA VAL A 141 -17.21 -18.43 -6.04
C VAL A 141 -17.55 -19.72 -5.28
N PHE A 142 -18.06 -19.60 -4.06
CA PHE A 142 -18.44 -20.74 -3.22
C PHE A 142 -19.69 -20.43 -2.37
N SER A 143 -20.37 -21.47 -1.89
CA SER A 143 -21.52 -21.30 -1.00
C SER A 143 -21.10 -20.69 0.33
N SER A 144 -21.90 -19.75 0.82
CA SER A 144 -21.66 -19.01 2.07
C SER A 144 -22.75 -19.23 3.11
N ALA A 145 -24.00 -19.46 2.69
CA ALA A 145 -25.12 -19.71 3.59
C ALA A 145 -26.30 -20.38 2.84
N GLY A 146 -27.20 -21.02 3.58
CA GLY A 146 -28.49 -21.51 3.06
C GLY A 146 -28.46 -22.89 2.41
N GLU A 147 -27.42 -23.69 2.68
CA GLU A 147 -27.33 -25.09 2.28
C GLU A 147 -28.15 -26.02 3.18
N GLU A 148 -28.56 -27.16 2.62
CA GLU A 148 -29.15 -28.32 3.32
C GLU A 148 -30.33 -27.99 4.24
N GLN A 149 -31.19 -27.07 3.80
CA GLN A 149 -32.31 -26.60 4.61
C GLN A 149 -33.54 -27.50 4.53
N THR A 150 -34.49 -27.29 5.44
CA THR A 150 -35.83 -27.88 5.38
C THR A 150 -36.88 -26.79 5.54
N ALA A 151 -37.93 -26.83 4.73
CA ALA A 151 -39.09 -25.95 4.86
C ALA A 151 -40.36 -26.68 4.43
N GLN A 152 -41.53 -26.15 4.81
CA GLN A 152 -42.79 -26.72 4.34
C GLN A 152 -42.96 -26.49 2.83
N VAL A 153 -43.72 -27.35 2.17
CA VAL A 153 -44.10 -27.16 0.76
C VAL A 153 -44.69 -25.77 0.53
N ASN A 154 -44.34 -25.13 -0.58
CA ASN A 154 -44.75 -23.75 -0.91
C ASN A 154 -44.35 -22.68 0.12
N THR A 155 -43.36 -22.94 0.96
CA THR A 155 -42.80 -21.94 1.89
C THR A 155 -41.33 -21.66 1.61
N GLU A 156 -40.87 -20.51 2.07
CA GLU A 156 -39.48 -20.11 1.93
C GLU A 156 -38.57 -20.87 2.90
N VAL A 157 -37.35 -21.15 2.46
CA VAL A 157 -36.29 -21.55 3.37
C VAL A 157 -35.96 -20.41 4.34
N ALA A 158 -35.61 -20.75 5.58
CA ALA A 158 -35.40 -19.77 6.64
C ALA A 158 -34.16 -18.87 6.39
N ILE A 159 -33.12 -19.43 5.76
CA ILE A 159 -31.88 -18.73 5.44
C ILE A 159 -31.81 -18.59 3.91
N PRO A 160 -31.97 -17.39 3.34
CA PRO A 160 -31.82 -17.22 1.90
C PRO A 160 -30.41 -17.63 1.45
N PRO A 161 -30.29 -18.53 0.45
CA PRO A 161 -29.01 -18.96 -0.11
C PRO A 161 -28.10 -17.79 -0.50
N ALA A 162 -26.82 -17.92 -0.17
CA ALA A 162 -25.83 -16.89 -0.47
C ALA A 162 -24.52 -17.53 -0.92
N VAL A 163 -23.88 -16.91 -1.91
CA VAL A 163 -22.52 -17.24 -2.34
C VAL A 163 -21.57 -16.11 -1.96
N ARG A 164 -20.29 -16.44 -1.85
CA ARG A 164 -19.22 -15.46 -1.68
C ARG A 164 -18.29 -15.50 -2.89
N VAL A 165 -18.08 -14.33 -3.49
CA VAL A 165 -17.19 -14.09 -4.62
C VAL A 165 -15.91 -13.44 -4.10
N VAL A 166 -14.76 -14.05 -4.38
CA VAL A 166 -13.46 -13.60 -3.86
C VAL A 166 -12.39 -13.56 -4.95
N ASP A 167 -11.38 -12.72 -4.74
CA ASP A 167 -10.16 -12.71 -5.52
C ASP A 167 -9.17 -13.81 -5.07
N GLN A 168 -8.01 -13.86 -5.72
CA GLN A 168 -6.97 -14.85 -5.45
C GLN A 168 -6.38 -14.79 -4.03
N PHE A 169 -6.60 -13.69 -3.29
CA PHE A 169 -6.14 -13.48 -1.92
C PHE A 169 -7.27 -13.62 -0.90
N GLY A 170 -8.49 -13.94 -1.34
CA GLY A 170 -9.67 -14.09 -0.47
C GLY A 170 -10.39 -12.77 -0.15
N ASN A 171 -10.02 -11.67 -0.80
CA ASN A 171 -10.73 -10.40 -0.68
C ASN A 171 -12.09 -10.51 -1.36
N GLY A 172 -13.12 -9.92 -0.77
CA GLY A 172 -14.45 -9.91 -1.37
C GLY A 172 -14.50 -9.05 -2.62
N VAL A 173 -15.00 -9.59 -3.72
CA VAL A 173 -15.15 -8.86 -4.99
C VAL A 173 -16.60 -8.44 -5.14
N GLY A 174 -16.84 -7.13 -5.17
CA GLY A 174 -18.18 -6.54 -5.36
C GLY A 174 -18.50 -6.25 -6.82
N GLY A 175 -19.79 -6.26 -7.14
CA GLY A 175 -20.31 -5.98 -8.50
C GLY A 175 -20.35 -7.19 -9.42
N GLU A 176 -20.06 -8.40 -8.92
CA GLU A 176 -20.14 -9.63 -9.70
C GLU A 176 -21.58 -10.14 -9.74
N LEU A 177 -22.11 -10.31 -10.95
CA LEU A 177 -23.49 -10.75 -11.17
C LEU A 177 -23.63 -12.26 -10.89
N VAL A 178 -24.50 -12.61 -9.94
CA VAL A 178 -24.90 -13.98 -9.66
C VAL A 178 -26.34 -14.20 -10.10
N GLN A 179 -26.56 -15.20 -10.95
CA GLN A 179 -27.87 -15.62 -11.42
C GLN A 179 -28.35 -16.83 -10.64
N TRP A 180 -29.63 -16.82 -10.25
CA TRP A 180 -30.24 -17.83 -9.40
C TRP A 180 -31.33 -18.57 -10.16
N GLN A 181 -31.28 -19.90 -10.17
CA GLN A 181 -32.25 -20.71 -10.90
C GLN A 181 -32.64 -21.96 -10.11
N VAL A 182 -33.94 -22.18 -9.93
CA VAL A 182 -34.43 -23.48 -9.44
C VAL A 182 -34.35 -24.49 -10.58
N VAL A 183 -33.60 -25.57 -10.36
CA VAL A 183 -33.39 -26.64 -11.36
C VAL A 183 -34.07 -27.95 -10.99
N SER A 184 -34.50 -28.10 -9.73
CA SER A 184 -35.27 -29.26 -9.26
C SER A 184 -36.21 -28.89 -8.12
N GLY A 185 -37.30 -29.66 -7.97
CA GLY A 185 -38.29 -29.53 -6.89
C GLY A 185 -39.49 -28.62 -7.22
N GLY A 186 -39.40 -27.79 -8.25
CA GLY A 186 -40.53 -26.98 -8.75
C GLY A 186 -40.88 -25.75 -7.90
N GLY A 187 -39.94 -25.31 -7.04
CA GLY A 187 -40.01 -24.04 -6.33
C GLY A 187 -39.71 -22.83 -7.21
N LEU A 188 -39.50 -21.67 -6.59
CA LEU A 188 -39.16 -20.45 -7.32
C LEU A 188 -38.19 -19.54 -6.55
N VAL A 189 -37.48 -18.71 -7.31
CA VAL A 189 -36.63 -17.63 -6.77
C VAL A 189 -37.48 -16.38 -6.62
N LEU A 190 -37.42 -15.75 -5.45
CA LEU A 190 -38.07 -14.47 -5.21
C LEU A 190 -37.22 -13.31 -5.77
N GLY A 191 -37.89 -12.27 -6.26
CA GLY A 191 -37.23 -11.10 -6.83
C GLY A 191 -36.85 -11.28 -8.30
N SER A 192 -35.73 -10.68 -8.71
CA SER A 192 -35.27 -10.62 -10.11
C SER A 192 -34.61 -11.91 -10.62
N GLY A 193 -34.34 -12.89 -9.75
CA GLY A 193 -33.55 -14.07 -10.12
C GLY A 193 -32.05 -13.78 -10.30
N SER A 194 -31.59 -12.58 -9.94
CA SER A 194 -30.17 -12.20 -9.99
C SER A 194 -29.79 -11.26 -8.87
N THR A 195 -28.52 -11.24 -8.49
CA THR A 195 -27.99 -10.33 -7.46
C THR A 195 -26.53 -10.05 -7.71
N ASP A 196 -26.12 -8.79 -7.61
CA ASP A 196 -24.70 -8.41 -7.63
C ASP A 196 -24.08 -8.64 -6.24
N SER A 197 -22.83 -9.10 -6.21
CA SER A 197 -22.07 -9.21 -4.98
C SER A 197 -21.82 -7.83 -4.35
N ARG A 198 -21.88 -7.75 -3.03
CA ARG A 198 -21.53 -6.54 -2.27
C ARG A 198 -20.02 -6.36 -2.18
N ALA A 199 -19.55 -5.23 -1.66
CA ALA A 199 -18.11 -4.95 -1.49
C ALA A 199 -17.33 -6.00 -0.66
N ASN A 200 -18.01 -6.80 0.17
CA ASN A 200 -17.41 -7.92 0.91
C ASN A 200 -17.46 -9.27 0.15
N GLY A 201 -17.90 -9.25 -1.11
CA GLY A 201 -18.04 -10.43 -1.96
C GLY A 201 -19.36 -11.18 -1.82
N LEU A 202 -20.26 -10.79 -0.91
CA LEU A 202 -21.48 -11.55 -0.64
C LEU A 202 -22.57 -11.23 -1.66
N ALA A 203 -23.07 -12.25 -2.36
CA ALA A 203 -24.29 -12.20 -3.17
C ALA A 203 -25.33 -13.16 -2.56
N GLN A 204 -26.51 -12.64 -2.23
CA GLN A 204 -27.56 -13.40 -1.54
C GLN A 204 -28.87 -13.27 -2.32
N VAL A 205 -29.51 -14.40 -2.60
CA VAL A 205 -30.84 -14.41 -3.23
C VAL A 205 -31.85 -13.77 -2.28
N LEU A 206 -32.84 -13.05 -2.82
CA LEU A 206 -33.87 -12.41 -1.99
C LEU A 206 -34.63 -13.44 -1.14
N GLY A 207 -34.93 -14.59 -1.74
CA GLY A 207 -35.55 -15.73 -1.07
C GLY A 207 -35.71 -16.91 -2.02
N TRP A 208 -35.85 -18.09 -1.44
CA TRP A 208 -36.07 -19.33 -2.18
C TRP A 208 -37.25 -20.08 -1.58
N GLN A 209 -38.34 -20.16 -2.36
CA GLN A 209 -39.53 -20.92 -1.99
C GLN A 209 -39.41 -22.34 -2.53
N LEU A 210 -39.64 -23.34 -1.67
CA LEU A 210 -39.64 -24.74 -2.06
C LEU A 210 -40.93 -25.11 -2.80
N GLY A 211 -40.85 -26.12 -3.67
CA GLY A 211 -41.98 -26.54 -4.48
C GLY A 211 -43.14 -27.18 -3.70
N PRO A 212 -44.24 -27.52 -4.39
CA PRO A 212 -45.47 -27.98 -3.77
C PRO A 212 -45.46 -29.44 -3.33
N THR A 213 -44.43 -30.21 -3.69
CA THR A 213 -44.33 -31.65 -3.41
C THR A 213 -43.20 -31.90 -2.41
N PRO A 214 -43.42 -32.68 -1.33
CA PRO A 214 -42.34 -33.06 -0.43
C PRO A 214 -41.19 -33.76 -1.17
N GLY A 215 -39.96 -33.42 -0.84
CA GLY A 215 -38.77 -33.97 -1.50
C GLY A 215 -37.65 -32.96 -1.71
N GLN A 216 -36.59 -33.40 -2.39
CA GLN A 216 -35.40 -32.58 -2.63
C GLN A 216 -35.69 -31.47 -3.66
N ASN A 217 -35.22 -30.27 -3.34
CA ASN A 217 -35.21 -29.09 -4.19
C ASN A 217 -33.75 -28.67 -4.40
N ILE A 218 -33.44 -28.19 -5.61
CA ILE A 218 -32.09 -27.73 -5.97
C ILE A 218 -32.19 -26.34 -6.58
N LEU A 219 -31.43 -25.41 -6.00
CA LEU A 219 -31.22 -24.06 -6.49
C LEU A 219 -29.77 -23.92 -6.95
N GLU A 220 -29.56 -23.37 -8.14
CA GLU A 220 -28.24 -23.07 -8.68
C GLU A 220 -27.94 -21.57 -8.61
N ALA A 221 -26.69 -21.25 -8.27
CA ALA A 221 -26.11 -19.93 -8.33
C ALA A 221 -24.97 -19.92 -9.37
N ALA A 222 -25.14 -19.15 -10.44
CA ALA A 222 -24.22 -19.08 -11.57
C ALA A 222 -23.62 -17.67 -11.69
N ALA A 223 -22.29 -17.58 -11.62
CA ALA A 223 -21.53 -16.39 -11.96
C ALA A 223 -20.75 -16.66 -13.27
N PRO A 224 -20.74 -15.74 -14.25
CA PRO A 224 -20.04 -15.96 -15.52
C PRO A 224 -18.55 -16.32 -15.32
N GLY A 225 -18.10 -17.41 -15.94
CA GLY A 225 -16.70 -17.84 -15.88
C GLY A 225 -16.33 -18.69 -14.65
N PHE A 226 -17.27 -18.96 -13.74
CA PHE A 226 -17.05 -19.80 -12.55
C PHE A 226 -17.89 -21.07 -12.58
N PRO A 227 -17.47 -22.14 -11.87
CA PRO A 227 -18.33 -23.29 -11.62
C PRO A 227 -19.64 -22.89 -10.93
N VAL A 228 -20.73 -23.55 -11.31
CA VAL A 228 -22.04 -23.34 -10.68
C VAL A 228 -22.01 -23.86 -9.24
N VAL A 229 -22.55 -23.08 -8.31
CA VAL A 229 -22.76 -23.48 -6.91
C VAL A 229 -24.20 -24.00 -6.76
N GLN A 230 -24.37 -25.18 -6.17
CA GLN A 230 -25.67 -25.81 -5.96
C GLN A 230 -26.05 -25.78 -4.48
N PHE A 231 -27.24 -25.27 -4.21
CA PHE A 231 -27.89 -25.32 -2.91
C PHE A 231 -28.95 -26.40 -2.88
N THR A 232 -28.98 -27.18 -1.81
CA THR A 232 -30.03 -28.20 -1.58
C THR A 232 -30.97 -27.84 -0.44
N ALA A 233 -32.23 -28.21 -0.57
CA ALA A 233 -33.21 -28.14 0.51
C ALA A 233 -34.25 -29.24 0.37
N THR A 234 -34.88 -29.63 1.48
CA THR A 234 -35.94 -30.64 1.52
C THR A 234 -37.28 -29.98 1.85
N ALA A 235 -38.24 -30.12 0.94
CA ALA A 235 -39.63 -29.76 1.22
C ALA A 235 -40.27 -30.86 2.08
N VAL A 236 -40.90 -30.47 3.18
CA VAL A 236 -41.70 -31.35 4.05
C VAL A 236 -43.17 -30.94 4.00
N PRO A 237 -44.11 -31.82 4.40
CA PRO A 237 -45.53 -31.49 4.42
C PRO A 237 -45.90 -30.24 5.24
#